data_AF-A0ABD3QGT6-F1
#
_entry.id   AF-A0ABD3QGT6-F1
#
_cell.length_a   1.000
_cell.length_b   1.000
_cell.length_c   1.000
_cell.angle_alpha   90.00
_cell.angle_beta   90.00
_cell.angle_gamma   90.00
#
_symmetry.space_group_name_H-M   'P 1'
#
loop_
_entity.id
_entity.type
_entity.pdbx_description
1 polymer ?
#
loop_
_entity_poly.entity_id
_entity_poly.type
_entity_poly.pdbx_seq_one_letter_code
_entity_poly.pdbx_strand_id
1 'polypeptide(L)'
;MPRRVSRKYKAQDDSIHVAWLAVGILSMFPSTSSREGPEDCTEWISSWPMHNTTPQPHHIGWTHIYGSHKRTNQIPCCFDAWPIKLHTSKSDLKSSQQIRNLESFFIKDKGPIILVAIHLCGTLSLKAVEIFNNNPEIQFFCLKPCCLPGMVHAKRHEVFQLGNHSFDSKLVCMAGRWKKNVWKGPPRSLTKDYFGRWADNLFLGIDDTGATKIQKKVMVQHNGGYQNEFLFAERNPESDAIWEVLRSEKEVK
;
A
#
# COMPACT_ATOMS: atom_id res chain seq x y z
N MET A 1 -44.66 -17.30 -4.40
CA MET A 1 -44.32 -15.89 -4.74
C MET A 1 -43.18 -15.42 -3.84
N PRO A 2 -41.97 -15.13 -4.36
CA PRO A 2 -40.89 -14.63 -3.53
C PRO A 2 -41.02 -13.11 -3.32
N ARG A 3 -40.90 -12.67 -2.07
CA ARG A 3 -40.92 -11.26 -1.67
C ARG A 3 -39.67 -10.54 -2.20
N ARG A 4 -39.87 -9.55 -3.07
CA ARG A 4 -38.82 -8.58 -3.46
C ARG A 4 -38.48 -7.73 -2.24
N VAL A 5 -37.27 -7.89 -1.70
CA VAL A 5 -36.68 -6.93 -0.76
C VAL A 5 -36.03 -5.83 -1.59
N SER A 6 -36.66 -4.65 -1.68
CA SER A 6 -36.02 -3.48 -2.30
C SER A 6 -34.97 -2.92 -1.34
N ARG A 7 -33.68 -3.11 -1.65
CA ARG A 7 -32.61 -2.33 -1.01
C ARG A 7 -32.73 -0.89 -1.51
N LYS A 8 -33.10 0.03 -0.61
CA LYS A 8 -32.99 1.47 -0.84
C LYS A 8 -31.49 1.81 -0.86
N TYR A 9 -30.97 2.17 -2.03
CA TYR A 9 -29.67 2.82 -2.13
C TYR A 9 -29.81 4.21 -1.48
N LYS A 10 -29.13 4.45 -0.36
CA LYS A 10 -28.90 5.81 0.13
C LYS A 10 -27.95 6.48 -0.88
N ALA A 11 -28.21 7.74 -1.20
CA ALA A 11 -27.23 8.58 -1.88
C ALA A 11 -25.93 8.52 -1.07
N GLN A 12 -24.89 7.98 -1.69
CA GLN A 12 -23.58 7.77 -1.10
C GLN A 12 -22.85 9.11 -1.25
N ASP A 13 -22.22 9.57 -0.17
CA ASP A 13 -21.32 10.72 -0.19
C ASP A 13 -20.24 10.42 -1.24
N ASP A 14 -20.04 11.31 -2.23
CA ASP A 14 -19.09 11.10 -3.33
C ASP A 14 -17.62 11.28 -2.90
N SER A 15 -17.36 11.29 -1.58
CA SER A 15 -16.05 11.53 -1.03
C SER A 15 -15.15 10.31 -1.11
N ILE A 16 -13.98 10.50 -1.73
CA ILE A 16 -12.95 9.49 -1.82
C ILE A 16 -12.15 9.50 -0.51
N HIS A 17 -11.99 8.33 0.09
CA HIS A 17 -11.10 8.12 1.23
C HIS A 17 -9.81 7.45 0.75
N VAL A 18 -8.65 7.87 1.27
CA VAL A 18 -7.37 7.21 0.95
C VAL A 18 -6.80 6.58 2.21
N ALA A 19 -6.58 5.27 2.20
CA ALA A 19 -5.94 4.52 3.28
C ALA A 19 -4.51 4.15 2.88
N TRP A 20 -3.53 4.57 3.67
CA TRP A 20 -2.12 4.27 3.45
C TRP A 20 -1.61 3.22 4.44
N LEU A 21 -1.11 2.12 3.90
CA LEU A 21 -0.37 1.07 4.60
C LEU A 21 1.11 1.22 4.31
N ALA A 22 1.84 2.07 5.04
CA ALA A 22 3.24 2.31 4.73
C ALA A 22 4.20 2.21 5.90
N VAL A 23 5.46 1.93 5.57
CA VAL A 23 6.61 2.33 6.39
C VAL A 23 7.33 3.45 5.62
N GLY A 24 6.71 4.63 5.57
CA GLY A 24 7.30 5.88 5.08
C GLY A 24 7.23 6.19 3.56
N ILE A 25 7.19 7.50 3.29
CA ILE A 25 7.56 8.30 2.09
C ILE A 25 6.55 8.48 0.94
N LEU A 26 5.49 7.69 0.77
CA LEU A 26 4.70 7.79 -0.48
C LEU A 26 3.37 8.57 -0.43
N SER A 27 3.10 9.38 0.61
CA SER A 27 1.81 10.08 0.78
C SER A 27 1.50 11.22 -0.19
N MET A 28 2.39 11.58 -1.13
CA MET A 28 2.28 12.79 -1.96
C MET A 28 1.49 12.62 -3.28
N PHE A 29 0.97 11.43 -3.61
CA PHE A 29 0.41 11.15 -4.93
C PHE A 29 -1.09 11.44 -5.17
N PRO A 30 -2.02 11.47 -4.18
CA PRO A 30 -3.46 11.64 -4.47
C PRO A 30 -3.94 13.09 -4.59
N SER A 31 -3.12 14.09 -4.27
CA SER A 31 -3.57 15.50 -4.24
C SER A 31 -3.86 16.11 -5.60
N THR A 32 -3.66 15.37 -6.70
CA THR A 32 -3.82 15.86 -8.07
C THR A 32 -4.94 15.19 -8.87
N SER A 33 -5.66 14.21 -8.29
CA SER A 33 -6.57 13.34 -9.07
C SER A 33 -8.07 13.68 -9.01
N SER A 34 -8.50 14.72 -8.28
CA SER A 34 -9.87 15.24 -8.39
C SER A 34 -9.94 16.75 -8.10
N ARG A 35 -10.94 17.44 -8.66
CA ARG A 35 -11.17 18.88 -8.41
C ARG A 35 -11.50 19.21 -6.95
N GLU A 36 -11.99 18.22 -6.20
CA GLU A 36 -12.42 18.35 -4.80
C GLU A 36 -11.46 17.66 -3.81
N GLY A 37 -10.51 16.84 -4.29
CA GLY A 37 -9.62 16.04 -3.45
C GLY A 37 -10.35 14.94 -2.66
N PRO A 38 -9.64 13.91 -2.15
CA PRO A 38 -10.20 13.04 -1.11
C PRO A 38 -10.54 13.84 0.16
N GLU A 39 -11.60 13.47 0.87
CA GLU A 39 -11.99 14.14 2.13
C GLU A 39 -11.05 13.83 3.28
N ASP A 40 -10.51 12.62 3.28
CA ASP A 40 -9.69 12.10 4.37
C ASP A 40 -8.63 11.14 3.83
N CYS A 41 -7.39 11.36 4.24
CA CYS A 41 -6.29 10.43 4.07
C CYS A 41 -5.93 9.84 5.43
N THR A 42 -6.13 8.53 5.62
CA THR A 42 -5.69 7.83 6.82
C THR A 42 -4.36 7.13 6.61
N GLU A 43 -3.29 7.53 7.32
CA GLU A 43 -1.99 6.87 7.24
C GLU A 43 -1.67 5.95 8.42
N TRP A 44 -1.21 4.72 8.15
CA TRP A 44 -0.84 3.73 9.16
C TRP A 44 0.65 3.44 9.14
N ILE A 45 1.41 4.27 9.86
CA ILE A 45 2.88 4.24 9.85
C ILE A 45 3.45 4.30 11.27
N SER A 46 4.40 3.42 11.59
CA SER A 46 5.01 3.36 12.93
C SER A 46 5.95 4.53 13.26
N SER A 47 6.44 5.23 12.24
CA SER A 47 7.39 6.35 12.31
C SER A 47 6.72 7.73 12.26
N TRP A 48 5.39 7.83 12.25
CA TRP A 48 4.69 9.13 12.28
C TRP A 48 4.21 9.46 13.69
N PRO A 49 4.14 10.77 14.04
CA PRO A 49 3.42 11.18 15.23
C PRO A 49 1.93 10.81 15.10
N MET A 50 1.32 10.37 16.20
CA MET A 50 -0.13 10.19 16.24
C MET A 50 -0.83 11.54 16.08
N HIS A 51 -2.05 11.54 15.55
CA HIS A 51 -2.87 12.74 15.46
C HIS A 51 -2.93 13.46 16.83
N ASN A 52 -2.79 14.79 16.83
CA ASN A 52 -2.70 15.64 18.04
C ASN A 52 -1.53 15.34 18.99
N THR A 53 -0.44 14.71 18.54
CA THR A 53 0.78 14.52 19.37
C THR A 53 1.97 15.33 18.85
N THR A 54 2.83 15.79 19.76
CA THR A 54 4.08 16.49 19.39
C THR A 54 5.07 15.50 18.76
N PRO A 55 5.57 15.74 17.53
CA PRO A 55 6.54 14.88 16.89
C PRO A 55 7.85 14.77 17.69
N GLN A 56 8.44 13.57 17.66
CA GLN A 56 9.72 13.27 18.32
C GLN A 56 10.84 13.15 17.28
N PRO A 57 12.13 13.28 17.65
CA PRO A 57 13.25 13.25 16.69
C PRO A 57 13.39 11.95 15.88
N HIS A 58 12.84 10.84 16.37
CA HIS A 58 12.84 9.55 15.67
C HIS A 58 11.61 9.36 14.78
N HIS A 59 10.60 10.23 14.91
CA HIS A 59 9.52 10.29 13.94
C HIS A 59 10.04 10.92 12.65
N ILE A 60 9.37 10.61 11.55
CA ILE A 60 9.55 11.33 10.28
C ILE A 60 9.24 12.80 10.58
N GLY A 61 10.29 13.62 10.58
CA GLY A 61 10.17 15.04 10.89
C GLY A 61 9.38 15.74 9.80
N TRP A 62 8.68 16.80 10.17
CA TRP A 62 7.92 17.64 9.24
C TRP A 62 8.76 18.09 8.03
N THR A 63 10.04 18.37 8.23
CA THR A 63 10.97 18.72 7.14
C THR A 63 11.23 17.59 6.13
N HIS A 64 11.00 16.34 6.49
CA HIS A 64 11.14 15.18 5.61
C HIS A 64 9.88 14.96 4.75
N ILE A 65 8.72 15.40 5.23
CA ILE A 65 7.43 15.30 4.54
C ILE A 65 7.18 16.53 3.67
N TYR A 66 7.58 17.71 4.17
CA TYR A 66 7.25 19.03 3.62
C TYR A 66 8.47 19.78 3.06
N GLY A 67 9.66 19.19 3.12
CA GLY A 67 10.91 19.88 2.82
C GLY A 67 11.36 20.83 3.94
N SER A 68 12.60 21.29 3.89
CA SER A 68 13.13 22.20 4.91
C SER A 68 12.52 23.60 4.79
N HIS A 69 12.06 24.17 5.91
CA HIS A 69 11.68 25.59 6.10
C HIS A 69 12.79 26.63 5.84
N LYS A 70 13.84 26.28 5.08
CA LYS A 70 14.76 27.29 4.59
C LYS A 70 13.97 28.15 3.60
N ARG A 71 13.51 29.30 4.10
CA ARG A 71 12.90 30.39 3.32
C ARG A 71 13.86 30.77 2.19
N THR A 72 13.77 30.10 1.06
CA THR A 72 13.96 30.77 -0.22
C THR A 72 12.65 31.49 -0.47
N ASN A 73 12.69 32.79 -0.72
CA ASN A 73 11.53 33.70 -0.77
C ASN A 73 10.54 33.43 -1.94
N GLN A 74 10.42 32.19 -2.43
CA GLN A 74 9.65 31.87 -3.64
C GLN A 74 8.84 30.57 -3.59
N ILE A 75 8.87 29.79 -2.50
CA ILE A 75 8.10 28.53 -2.43
C ILE A 75 7.21 28.54 -1.18
N PRO A 76 5.88 28.57 -1.33
CA PRO A 76 4.93 28.50 -0.21
C PRO A 76 5.13 27.22 0.63
N CYS A 77 4.92 27.34 1.95
CA CYS A 77 4.88 26.21 2.86
C CYS A 77 3.80 25.22 2.38
N CYS A 78 4.18 23.99 2.00
CA CYS A 78 3.25 23.01 1.43
C CYS A 78 2.19 22.50 2.44
N PHE A 79 2.24 22.93 3.70
CA PHE A 79 1.22 22.64 4.70
C PHE A 79 -0.08 23.44 4.45
N ASP A 80 0.04 24.72 4.08
CA ASP A 80 -1.11 25.58 3.76
C ASP A 80 -1.71 25.26 2.38
N ALA A 81 -1.02 24.43 1.58
CA ALA A 81 -1.38 24.08 0.21
C ALA A 81 -1.76 22.60 0.03
N TRP A 82 -1.77 21.78 1.10
CA TRP A 82 -2.23 20.40 0.97
C TRP A 82 -3.76 20.40 0.94
N PRO A 83 -4.40 20.00 -0.17
CA PRO A 83 -5.85 20.18 -0.35
C PRO A 83 -6.69 19.23 0.50
N ILE A 84 -6.06 18.22 1.13
CA ILE A 84 -6.73 17.09 1.81
C ILE A 84 -6.32 17.03 3.28
N LYS A 85 -7.29 16.84 4.17
CA LYS A 85 -6.99 16.64 5.58
C LYS A 85 -6.35 15.27 5.82
N LEU A 86 -5.20 15.25 6.49
CA LEU A 86 -4.52 14.00 6.87
C LEU A 86 -4.94 13.58 8.29
N HIS A 87 -5.46 12.37 8.42
CA HIS A 87 -5.68 11.69 9.69
C HIS A 87 -4.62 10.58 9.85
N THR A 88 -3.86 10.55 10.94
CA THR A 88 -2.85 9.49 11.15
C THR A 88 -3.28 8.55 12.26
N SER A 89 -3.07 7.26 12.04
CA SER A 89 -3.32 6.20 13.03
C SER A 89 -2.13 5.26 13.06
N LYS A 90 -1.87 4.61 14.20
CA LYS A 90 -0.81 3.60 14.31
C LYS A 90 -1.44 2.25 14.59
N SER A 91 -1.24 1.32 13.67
CA SER A 91 -1.73 -0.05 13.78
C SER A 91 -0.62 -1.05 13.46
N ASP A 92 -0.53 -2.10 14.27
CA ASP A 92 0.31 -3.26 14.05
C ASP A 92 -0.42 -4.27 13.16
N LEU A 93 -0.03 -4.27 11.88
CA LEU A 93 -0.54 -5.19 10.86
C LEU A 93 -0.14 -6.65 11.10
N LYS A 94 0.67 -6.95 12.12
CA LYS A 94 0.92 -8.34 12.54
C LYS A 94 -0.17 -8.87 13.47
N SER A 95 -0.96 -7.97 14.07
CA SER A 95 -2.03 -8.32 14.99
C SER A 95 -3.37 -8.37 14.27
N SER A 96 -3.94 -9.58 14.14
CA SER A 96 -5.25 -9.76 13.52
C SER A 96 -6.36 -8.96 14.23
N GLN A 97 -6.24 -8.73 15.55
CA GLN A 97 -7.20 -7.89 16.27
C GLN A 97 -7.09 -6.42 15.82
N GLN A 98 -5.88 -5.93 15.63
CA GLN A 98 -5.69 -4.54 15.19
C GLN A 98 -6.14 -4.37 13.75
N ILE A 99 -5.91 -5.34 12.86
CA ILE A 99 -6.48 -5.35 11.50
C ILE A 99 -8.01 -5.27 11.55
N ARG A 100 -8.69 -6.10 12.36
CA ARG A 100 -10.15 -6.04 12.45
C ARG A 100 -10.68 -4.70 12.95
N ASN A 101 -10.01 -4.11 13.94
CA ASN A 101 -10.40 -2.79 14.45
C ASN A 101 -10.26 -1.74 13.37
N LEU A 102 -9.13 -1.77 12.68
CA LEU A 102 -8.78 -0.89 11.57
C LEU A 102 -9.79 -1.01 10.41
N GLU A 103 -10.16 -2.22 10.01
CA GLU A 103 -11.20 -2.45 8.99
C GLU A 103 -12.54 -1.86 9.46
N SER A 104 -12.92 -2.11 10.72
CA SER A 104 -14.17 -1.61 11.28
C SER A 104 -14.24 -0.09 11.42
N PHE A 105 -13.12 0.59 11.69
CA PHE A 105 -13.12 2.04 11.94
C PHE A 105 -12.90 2.86 10.67
N PHE A 106 -12.11 2.35 9.73
CA PHE A 106 -11.64 3.15 8.59
C PHE A 106 -12.09 2.62 7.23
N ILE A 107 -12.60 1.39 7.16
CA ILE A 107 -12.92 0.76 5.86
C ILE A 107 -14.41 0.45 5.74
N LYS A 108 -14.96 -0.25 6.72
CA LYS A 108 -16.33 -0.72 6.66
C LYS A 108 -17.31 0.44 6.60
N ASP A 109 -18.25 0.39 5.66
CA ASP A 109 -19.25 1.43 5.43
C ASP A 109 -18.65 2.82 5.12
N LYS A 110 -17.37 2.86 4.73
CA LYS A 110 -16.62 4.05 4.29
C LYS A 110 -16.18 3.80 2.85
N GLY A 111 -16.51 4.66 1.90
CA GLY A 111 -15.97 4.49 0.56
C GLY A 111 -16.67 5.35 -0.49
N PRO A 112 -15.96 5.57 -1.63
CA PRO A 112 -14.85 4.75 -2.17
C PRO A 112 -13.48 4.90 -1.49
N ILE A 113 -12.72 3.79 -1.32
CA ILE A 113 -11.38 3.79 -0.68
C ILE A 113 -10.25 3.47 -1.67
N ILE A 114 -9.14 4.19 -1.57
CA ILE A 114 -7.86 3.89 -2.23
C ILE A 114 -6.89 3.32 -1.18
N LEU A 115 -6.48 2.06 -1.32
CA LEU A 115 -5.50 1.42 -0.45
C LEU A 115 -4.09 1.46 -1.06
N VAL A 116 -3.16 2.15 -0.41
CA VAL A 116 -1.78 2.26 -0.89
C VAL A 116 -0.80 1.62 0.10
N ALA A 117 -0.24 0.48 -0.28
CA ALA A 117 0.58 -0.41 0.52
C ALA A 117 2.07 -0.37 0.13
N ILE A 118 2.87 0.45 0.80
CA ILE A 118 4.26 0.73 0.41
C ILE A 118 5.24 0.32 1.50
N HIS A 119 6.34 -0.32 1.10
CA HIS A 119 7.40 -0.72 2.04
C HIS A 119 6.90 -1.73 3.11
N LEU A 120 5.89 -2.54 2.75
CA LEU A 120 5.46 -3.65 3.58
C LEU A 120 6.47 -4.80 3.49
N CYS A 121 7.18 -5.02 4.60
CA CYS A 121 8.23 -6.02 4.70
C CYS A 121 7.68 -7.43 4.93
N GLY A 122 8.20 -8.41 4.19
CA GLY A 122 7.91 -9.82 4.43
C GLY A 122 6.42 -10.12 4.34
N THR A 123 5.88 -10.83 5.33
CA THR A 123 4.47 -11.26 5.33
C THR A 123 3.46 -10.11 5.50
N LEU A 124 3.90 -8.87 5.75
CA LEU A 124 2.98 -7.73 5.81
C LEU A 124 2.30 -7.45 4.47
N SER A 125 2.95 -7.75 3.34
CA SER A 125 2.30 -7.58 2.04
C SER A 125 1.18 -8.60 1.81
N LEU A 126 1.24 -9.79 2.44
CA LEU A 126 0.10 -10.73 2.44
C LEU A 126 -1.12 -10.07 3.09
N LYS A 127 -0.92 -9.38 4.22
CA LYS A 127 -1.99 -8.70 4.94
C LYS A 127 -2.62 -7.57 4.16
N ALA A 128 -1.84 -6.81 3.39
CA ALA A 128 -2.40 -5.79 2.51
C ALA A 128 -3.28 -6.39 1.40
N VAL A 129 -2.85 -7.51 0.79
CA VAL A 129 -3.67 -8.22 -0.21
C VAL A 129 -4.95 -8.77 0.43
N GLU A 130 -4.86 -9.37 1.62
CA GLU A 130 -6.04 -9.83 2.37
C GLU A 130 -7.02 -8.68 2.66
N ILE A 131 -6.52 -7.52 3.12
CA ILE A 131 -7.37 -6.34 3.38
C ILE A 131 -8.07 -5.89 2.08
N PHE A 132 -7.36 -5.83 0.95
CA PHE A 132 -8.00 -5.51 -0.33
C PHE A 132 -9.09 -6.52 -0.69
N ASN A 133 -8.76 -7.82 -0.68
CA ASN A 133 -9.69 -8.88 -1.08
C ASN A 133 -10.95 -8.91 -0.19
N ASN A 134 -10.81 -8.66 1.12
CA ASN A 134 -11.91 -8.81 2.08
C ASN A 134 -12.84 -7.59 2.18
N ASN A 135 -12.43 -6.43 1.68
CA ASN A 135 -13.17 -5.18 1.88
C ASN A 135 -13.57 -4.57 0.54
N PRO A 136 -14.80 -4.82 0.03
CA PRO A 136 -15.28 -4.34 -1.27
C PRO A 136 -15.29 -2.81 -1.41
N GLU A 137 -15.28 -2.08 -0.30
CA GLU A 137 -15.20 -0.62 -0.23
C GLU A 137 -13.91 -0.06 -0.85
N ILE A 138 -12.84 -0.87 -0.88
CA ILE A 138 -11.55 -0.49 -1.47
C ILE A 138 -11.64 -0.58 -2.98
N GLN A 139 -11.84 0.55 -3.64
CA GLN A 139 -11.96 0.62 -5.09
C GLN A 139 -10.61 0.48 -5.78
N PHE A 140 -9.54 1.05 -5.23
CA PHE A 140 -8.20 0.98 -5.82
C PHE A 140 -7.17 0.44 -4.83
N PHE A 141 -6.23 -0.35 -5.33
CA PHE A 141 -5.15 -0.94 -4.56
C PHE A 141 -3.82 -0.78 -5.29
N CYS A 142 -2.81 -0.28 -4.58
CA CYS A 142 -1.44 -0.20 -5.04
C CYS A 142 -0.52 -0.82 -3.99
N LEU A 143 0.21 -1.87 -4.35
CA LEU A 143 1.17 -2.55 -3.48
C LEU A 143 2.57 -2.50 -4.07
N LYS A 144 3.51 -1.98 -3.28
CA LYS A 144 4.94 -2.07 -3.55
C LYS A 144 5.61 -2.95 -2.49
N PRO A 145 5.76 -4.27 -2.75
CA PRO A 145 6.46 -5.14 -1.82
C PRO A 145 7.93 -4.71 -1.72
N CYS A 146 8.52 -4.83 -0.53
CA CYS A 146 9.93 -4.45 -0.35
C CYS A 146 10.82 -5.61 0.08
N CYS A 147 10.45 -6.36 1.11
CA CYS A 147 11.32 -7.39 1.68
C CYS A 147 10.73 -8.78 1.49
N LEU A 148 11.60 -9.76 1.26
CA LEU A 148 11.23 -11.16 1.23
C LEU A 148 10.80 -11.64 2.63
N PRO A 149 9.86 -12.59 2.72
CA PRO A 149 9.55 -13.26 3.97
C PRO A 149 10.79 -13.96 4.56
N GLY A 150 10.87 -14.00 5.89
CA GLY A 150 12.00 -14.61 6.58
C GLY A 150 11.96 -16.14 6.54
N MET A 151 13.14 -16.79 6.61
CA MET A 151 13.28 -18.26 6.58
C MET A 151 12.52 -19.03 7.67
N VAL A 152 12.00 -18.35 8.70
CA VAL A 152 11.19 -19.00 9.74
C VAL A 152 9.97 -19.72 9.16
N HIS A 153 9.33 -19.13 8.14
CA HIS A 153 8.13 -19.69 7.50
C HIS A 153 8.50 -20.94 6.68
N ALA A 154 9.56 -20.86 5.87
CA ALA A 154 10.08 -21.99 5.11
C ALA A 154 10.52 -23.17 5.99
N LYS A 155 11.13 -22.89 7.15
CA LYS A 155 11.52 -23.92 8.13
C LYS A 155 10.33 -24.60 8.80
N ARG A 156 9.20 -23.90 8.90
CA ARG A 156 7.93 -24.43 9.41
C ARG A 156 7.09 -25.11 8.34
N HIS A 157 7.59 -25.16 7.10
CA HIS A 157 6.86 -25.72 5.95
C HIS A 157 5.49 -25.06 5.77
N GLU A 158 5.41 -23.75 6.04
CA GLU A 158 4.16 -23.01 5.90
C GLU A 158 3.78 -22.90 4.41
N VAL A 159 2.48 -23.05 4.13
CA VAL A 159 1.86 -22.71 2.85
C VAL A 159 1.16 -21.38 3.04
N PHE A 160 1.51 -20.38 2.24
CA PHE A 160 0.81 -19.11 2.24
C PHE A 160 -0.45 -19.22 1.38
N GLN A 161 -1.56 -18.68 1.88
CA GLN A 161 -2.85 -18.63 1.22
C GLN A 161 -3.28 -17.17 1.07
N LEU A 162 -3.67 -16.78 -0.14
CA LEU A 162 -4.21 -15.45 -0.47
C LEU A 162 -5.41 -15.62 -1.39
N GLY A 163 -6.63 -15.42 -0.85
CA GLY A 163 -7.86 -15.76 -1.56
C GLY A 163 -7.82 -17.22 -1.99
N ASN A 164 -8.03 -17.47 -3.28
CA ASN A 164 -7.97 -18.78 -3.93
C ASN A 164 -6.55 -19.22 -4.34
N HIS A 165 -5.54 -18.37 -4.21
CA HIS A 165 -4.14 -18.69 -4.57
C HIS A 165 -3.36 -19.20 -3.35
N SER A 166 -2.52 -20.22 -3.57
CA SER A 166 -1.69 -20.80 -2.51
C SER A 166 -0.31 -21.16 -3.02
N PHE A 167 0.71 -21.05 -2.16
CA PHE A 167 2.10 -21.37 -2.53
C PHE A 167 2.96 -21.68 -1.31
N ASP A 168 3.94 -22.58 -1.50
CA ASP A 168 4.88 -22.96 -0.44
C ASP A 168 5.81 -21.78 -0.11
N SER A 169 5.93 -21.45 1.18
CA SER A 169 6.81 -20.40 1.68
C SER A 169 8.28 -20.58 1.25
N LYS A 170 8.76 -21.81 1.00
CA LYS A 170 10.11 -22.08 0.49
C LYS A 170 10.41 -21.48 -0.88
N LEU A 171 9.38 -21.19 -1.68
CA LEU A 171 9.54 -20.59 -3.01
C LEU A 171 9.96 -19.12 -2.93
N VAL A 172 9.67 -18.45 -1.81
CA VAL A 172 9.78 -16.99 -1.69
C VAL A 172 10.59 -16.54 -0.47
N CYS A 173 10.73 -17.38 0.56
CA CYS A 173 11.49 -17.03 1.75
C CYS A 173 13.00 -17.00 1.46
N MET A 174 13.69 -16.02 2.04
CA MET A 174 15.15 -15.96 1.96
C MET A 174 15.76 -15.47 3.27
N ALA A 175 16.96 -15.96 3.57
CA ALA A 175 17.77 -15.41 4.63
C ALA A 175 18.39 -14.10 4.17
N GLY A 176 18.37 -13.07 5.00
CA GLY A 176 19.13 -11.86 4.70
C GLY A 176 18.61 -10.67 5.47
N ARG A 177 19.51 -9.74 5.77
CA ARG A 177 19.15 -8.46 6.38
C ARG A 177 20.19 -7.40 6.05
N TRP A 178 19.74 -6.15 6.05
CA TRP A 178 20.65 -5.02 6.10
C TRP A 178 21.15 -4.86 7.54
N LYS A 179 22.47 -4.76 7.70
CA LYS A 179 23.11 -4.43 8.99
C LYS A 179 24.12 -3.33 8.72
N LYS A 180 23.90 -2.15 9.31
CA LYS A 180 24.75 -0.96 9.11
C LYS A 180 24.96 -0.63 7.61
N ASN A 181 23.87 -0.55 6.84
CA ASN A 181 23.89 -0.32 5.39
C ASN A 181 24.67 -1.34 4.55
N VAL A 182 25.01 -2.50 5.13
CA VAL A 182 25.63 -3.62 4.41
C VAL A 182 24.64 -4.77 4.35
N TRP A 183 24.39 -5.27 3.15
CA TRP A 183 23.60 -6.49 2.94
C TRP A 183 24.37 -7.68 3.50
N LYS A 184 23.72 -8.45 4.38
CA LYS A 184 24.22 -9.72 4.91
C LYS A 184 23.22 -10.81 4.54
N GLY A 185 23.51 -11.55 3.48
CA GLY A 185 22.66 -12.60 2.95
C GLY A 185 23.20 -13.16 1.63
N PRO A 186 22.42 -13.99 0.91
CA PRO A 186 22.77 -14.49 -0.41
C PRO A 186 23.04 -13.38 -1.43
N PRO A 187 23.69 -13.70 -2.56
CA PRO A 187 23.93 -12.74 -3.63
C PRO A 187 22.65 -12.05 -4.10
N ARG A 188 22.77 -10.77 -4.47
CA ARG A 188 21.63 -9.94 -4.89
C ARG A 188 20.94 -10.47 -6.15
N SER A 189 21.69 -11.15 -7.04
CA SER A 189 21.14 -11.85 -8.21
C SER A 189 20.13 -12.92 -7.78
N LEU A 190 20.50 -13.78 -6.82
CA LEU A 190 19.59 -14.79 -6.30
C LEU A 190 18.40 -14.18 -5.57
N THR A 191 18.62 -13.13 -4.76
CA THR A 191 17.51 -12.46 -4.06
C THR A 191 16.51 -11.82 -5.02
N LYS A 192 16.97 -11.33 -6.17
CA LYS A 192 16.11 -10.75 -7.22
C LYS A 192 15.12 -11.78 -7.75
N ASP A 193 15.55 -13.02 -8.02
CA ASP A 193 14.68 -14.06 -8.57
C ASP A 193 13.62 -14.52 -7.56
N TYR A 194 13.99 -14.57 -6.27
CA TYR A 194 13.02 -14.82 -5.19
C TYR A 194 12.04 -13.65 -5.05
N PHE A 195 12.50 -12.42 -5.24
CA PHE A 195 11.63 -11.25 -5.17
C PHE A 195 10.64 -11.18 -6.33
N GLY A 196 11.06 -11.55 -7.55
CA GLY A 196 10.15 -11.72 -8.68
C GLY A 196 9.03 -12.70 -8.35
N ARG A 197 9.40 -13.92 -7.93
CA ARG A 197 8.41 -14.93 -7.48
C ARG A 197 7.52 -14.43 -6.35
N TRP A 198 8.06 -13.65 -5.42
CA TRP A 198 7.27 -13.07 -4.34
C TRP A 198 6.23 -12.08 -4.87
N ALA A 199 6.62 -11.16 -5.76
CA ALA A 199 5.70 -10.22 -6.39
C ALA A 199 4.64 -10.95 -7.23
N ASP A 200 5.03 -11.96 -8.01
CA ASP A 200 4.11 -12.74 -8.84
C ASP A 200 3.07 -13.47 -7.99
N ASN A 201 3.49 -14.11 -6.89
CA ASN A 201 2.56 -14.80 -5.98
C ASN A 201 1.62 -13.83 -5.26
N LEU A 202 2.08 -12.63 -4.89
CA LEU A 202 1.21 -11.59 -4.34
C LEU A 202 0.18 -11.13 -5.39
N PHE A 203 0.61 -10.93 -6.63
CA PHE A 203 -0.25 -10.51 -7.73
C PHE A 203 -1.32 -11.55 -8.07
N LEU A 204 -0.94 -12.83 -8.11
CA LEU A 204 -1.88 -13.95 -8.27
C LEU A 204 -2.88 -14.02 -7.11
N GLY A 205 -2.44 -13.71 -5.88
CA GLY A 205 -3.28 -13.68 -4.68
C GLY A 205 -4.25 -12.49 -4.57
N ILE A 206 -4.15 -11.49 -5.46
CA ILE A 206 -5.21 -10.48 -5.61
C ILE A 206 -6.40 -11.17 -6.26
N ASP A 207 -7.35 -11.59 -5.43
CA ASP A 207 -8.42 -12.52 -5.76
C ASP A 207 -9.76 -11.78 -5.75
N ASP A 208 -9.96 -10.98 -6.78
CA ASP A 208 -11.20 -10.27 -7.00
C ASP A 208 -11.58 -10.36 -8.48
N THR A 209 -12.60 -11.17 -8.77
CA THR A 209 -13.09 -11.39 -10.14
C THR A 209 -13.71 -10.14 -10.76
N GLY A 210 -14.07 -9.14 -9.93
CA GLY A 210 -14.59 -7.86 -10.36
C GLY A 210 -13.53 -6.77 -10.47
N ALA A 211 -12.25 -7.09 -10.27
CA ALA A 211 -11.15 -6.14 -10.36
C ALA A 211 -10.26 -6.38 -11.57
N THR A 212 -9.86 -5.29 -12.21
CA THR A 212 -8.77 -5.28 -13.18
C THR A 212 -7.46 -5.07 -12.45
N LYS A 213 -6.43 -5.83 -12.83
CA LYS A 213 -5.12 -5.79 -12.16
C LYS A 213 -3.97 -5.79 -13.15
N ILE A 214 -2.88 -5.11 -12.78
CA ILE A 214 -1.62 -5.06 -13.55
C ILE A 214 -0.43 -5.10 -12.61
N GLN A 215 0.61 -5.81 -13.04
CA GLN A 215 1.93 -5.78 -12.43
C GLN A 215 2.85 -4.93 -13.31
N LYS A 216 3.46 -3.88 -12.76
CA LYS A 216 4.33 -2.96 -13.48
C LYS A 216 5.66 -2.81 -12.77
N LYS A 217 6.75 -2.88 -13.53
CA LYS A 217 8.06 -2.48 -13.05
C LYS A 217 8.21 -0.96 -13.20
N VAL A 218 8.38 -0.25 -12.09
CA VAL A 218 8.67 1.19 -12.06
C VAL A 218 10.04 1.39 -11.43
N MET A 219 10.97 2.00 -12.17
CA MET A 219 12.36 2.13 -11.76
C MET A 219 12.52 3.20 -10.67
N VAL A 220 12.49 2.76 -9.42
CA VAL A 220 12.60 3.61 -8.22
C VAL A 220 13.87 3.37 -7.44
N GLN A 221 14.37 2.13 -7.43
CA GLN A 221 15.71 1.82 -6.94
C GLN A 221 16.67 1.67 -8.12
N HIS A 222 17.70 2.50 -8.12
CA HIS A 222 18.81 2.44 -9.07
C HIS A 222 20.02 1.71 -8.43
N ASN A 223 21.08 1.47 -9.21
CA ASN A 223 22.39 1.02 -8.71
C ASN A 223 22.37 -0.28 -7.87
N GLY A 224 21.74 -1.34 -8.39
CA GLY A 224 21.72 -2.67 -7.74
C GLY A 224 20.54 -2.92 -6.80
N GLY A 225 19.62 -1.96 -6.68
CA GLY A 225 18.26 -2.19 -6.22
C GLY A 225 17.45 -2.98 -7.25
N TYR A 226 16.60 -3.90 -6.79
CA TYR A 226 15.72 -4.70 -7.67
C TYR A 226 14.25 -4.64 -7.25
N GLN A 227 13.92 -3.92 -6.17
CA GLN A 227 12.57 -3.88 -5.60
C GLN A 227 11.74 -2.78 -6.31
N ASN A 228 11.55 -3.00 -7.61
CA ASN A 228 10.91 -2.07 -8.54
C ASN A 228 9.54 -2.57 -9.03
N GLU A 229 9.03 -3.66 -8.44
CA GLU A 229 7.71 -4.21 -8.78
C GLU A 229 6.61 -3.44 -8.04
N PHE A 230 5.57 -3.06 -8.77
CA PHE A 230 4.34 -2.48 -8.26
C PHE A 230 3.16 -3.29 -8.76
N LEU A 231 2.24 -3.60 -7.86
CA LEU A 231 1.02 -4.34 -8.14
C LEU A 231 -0.15 -3.38 -8.00
N PHE A 232 -0.96 -3.26 -9.04
CA PHE A 232 -2.14 -2.40 -9.04
C PHE A 232 -3.39 -3.26 -9.26
N ALA A 233 -4.48 -2.90 -8.59
CA ALA A 233 -5.80 -3.45 -8.85
C ALA A 233 -6.87 -2.37 -8.65
N GLU A 234 -7.88 -2.35 -9.51
CA GLU A 234 -9.04 -1.48 -9.39
C GLU A 234 -10.32 -2.26 -9.63
N ARG A 235 -11.32 -2.10 -8.77
CA ARG A 235 -12.64 -2.69 -8.93
C ARG A 235 -13.45 -1.90 -9.94
N ASN A 236 -14.33 -2.60 -10.67
CA ASN A 236 -15.17 -1.97 -11.68
C ASN A 236 -16.21 -1.01 -11.06
N PRO A 237 -16.49 0.15 -11.70
CA PRO A 237 -15.92 0.58 -12.99
C PRO A 237 -14.48 1.10 -12.86
N GLU A 238 -13.65 0.76 -13.84
CA GLU A 238 -12.27 1.27 -13.94
C GLU A 238 -12.22 2.78 -14.18
N SER A 239 -11.19 3.43 -13.63
CA SER A 239 -10.85 4.81 -13.94
C SER A 239 -9.98 4.87 -15.20
N ASP A 240 -10.55 5.22 -16.36
CA ASP A 240 -9.85 5.26 -17.65
C ASP A 240 -8.50 5.99 -17.59
N ALA A 241 -8.47 7.19 -16.98
CA ALA A 241 -7.26 8.00 -16.86
C ALA A 241 -6.12 7.29 -16.10
N ILE A 242 -6.45 6.52 -15.06
CA ILE A 242 -5.45 5.76 -14.30
C ILE A 242 -4.91 4.62 -15.16
N TRP A 243 -5.81 3.87 -15.80
CA TRP A 243 -5.42 2.70 -16.58
C TRP A 243 -4.72 3.04 -17.88
N GLU A 244 -5.02 4.17 -18.52
CA GLU A 244 -4.24 4.68 -19.65
C GLU A 244 -2.78 4.91 -19.26
N VAL A 245 -2.54 5.55 -18.11
CA VAL A 245 -1.19 5.79 -17.58
C VAL A 245 -0.51 4.47 -17.21
N LEU A 246 -1.21 3.57 -16.52
CA LEU A 246 -0.65 2.28 -16.10
C LEU A 246 -0.32 1.37 -17.29
N ARG A 247 -1.17 1.34 -18.32
CA ARG A 247 -0.96 0.56 -19.55
C ARG A 247 0.04 1.20 -20.50
N SER A 248 0.28 2.51 -20.40
CA SER A 248 1.28 3.16 -21.25
C SER A 248 2.68 2.56 -21.03
N GLU A 249 3.33 2.18 -22.13
CA GLU A 249 4.72 1.69 -22.15
C GLU A 249 5.74 2.80 -21.94
N LYS A 250 5.29 4.07 -21.88
CA LYS A 250 6.16 5.19 -21.56
C LYS A 250 6.74 4.94 -20.18
N GLU A 251 8.05 4.73 -20.14
CA GLU A 251 8.79 4.73 -18.88
C GLU A 251 8.44 6.02 -18.14
N VAL A 252 7.85 5.88 -16.95
CA VAL A 252 7.71 6.99 -16.01
C VAL A 252 9.14 7.33 -15.60
N LYS A 253 9.72 8.33 -16.28
CA LYS A 253 11.06 8.84 -16.03
C LYS A 253 11.14 9.57 -14.70
#